data_AF-A0A7G2IRJ4-F1
#
_entry.id   AF-A0A7G2IRJ4-F1
#
_cell.length_a   1.000
_cell.length_b   1.000
_cell.length_c   1.000
_cell.angle_alpha   90.00
_cell.angle_beta   90.00
_cell.angle_gamma   90.00
#
_symmetry.space_group_name_H-M   'P 1'
#
loop_
_entity.id
_entity.type
_entity.pdbx_description
1 polymer ?
#
loop_
_entity_poly.entity_id
_entity_poly.type
_entity_poly.pdbx_seq_one_letter_code
_entity_poly.pdbx_strand_id
1 'polypeptide(L)'
;MTWKKINPLVLTLGICTFIVITLVIWVSFRVSVLVFFQLGSPLYGIVSCIIPFFLIYKVTQLEKLRGLKTWLILLYGILLCLSPLLKLIE
;
A
#
# COMPACT_ATOMS: atom_id res chain seq x y z
N MET A 1 -1.25 -35.30 -10.09
CA MET A 1 -0.41 -34.08 -10.05
C MET A 1 0.43 -34.05 -11.31
N THR A 2 -0.14 -33.53 -12.40
CA THR A 2 0.38 -33.76 -13.76
C THR A 2 1.24 -32.58 -14.20
N TRP A 3 2.54 -32.67 -13.97
CA TRP A 3 3.54 -31.71 -14.46
C TRP A 3 3.75 -31.91 -15.97
N LYS A 4 2.80 -31.44 -16.78
CA LYS A 4 2.92 -31.44 -18.23
C LYS A 4 3.96 -30.38 -18.59
N LYS A 5 5.04 -30.77 -19.28
CA LYS A 5 6.14 -29.91 -19.74
C LYS A 5 5.56 -28.83 -20.68
N ILE A 6 5.14 -27.70 -20.11
CA ILE A 6 4.55 -26.59 -20.85
C ILE A 6 5.67 -25.99 -21.71
N ASN A 7 5.43 -25.84 -23.01
CA ASN A 7 6.43 -25.31 -23.93
C ASN A 7 6.84 -23.90 -23.44
N PRO A 8 8.11 -23.66 -23.07
CA PRO A 8 8.54 -22.40 -22.48
C PRO A 8 8.26 -21.20 -23.39
N LEU A 9 8.23 -21.41 -24.72
CA LEU A 9 7.82 -20.38 -25.68
C LEU A 9 6.35 -19.98 -25.53
N VAL A 10 5.44 -20.95 -25.40
CA VAL A 10 4.00 -20.69 -25.25
C VAL A 10 3.72 -20.06 -23.89
N LEU A 11 4.42 -20.53 -22.84
CA LEU A 11 4.32 -19.95 -21.51
C LEU A 11 4.83 -18.50 -21.51
N THR A 12 5.99 -18.23 -22.11
CA THR A 12 6.57 -16.88 -22.20
C THR A 12 5.67 -15.95 -23.02
N LEU A 13 5.19 -16.41 -24.18
CA LEU A 13 4.26 -15.63 -25.02
C LEU A 13 2.96 -15.32 -24.27
N GLY A 14 2.42 -16.28 -23.53
CA GLY A 14 1.25 -16.10 -22.69
C GLY A 14 1.46 -15.08 -21.58
N ILE A 15 2.59 -15.18 -20.86
CA ILE A 15 2.95 -14.24 -19.78
C ILE A 15 3.17 -12.83 -20.35
N CYS A 16 3.91 -12.69 -21.46
CA CYS A 16 4.13 -11.41 -22.11
C CYS A 16 2.82 -10.77 -22.58
N THR A 17 1.93 -11.55 -23.21
CA THR A 17 0.62 -11.08 -23.67
C THR A 17 -0.25 -10.65 -22.49
N PHE A 18 -0.25 -11.44 -21.42
CA PHE A 18 -0.97 -11.12 -20.19
C PHE A 18 -0.48 -9.81 -19.57
N ILE A 19 0.84 -9.64 -19.41
CA ILE A 19 1.44 -8.42 -18.87
C ILE A 19 1.07 -7.20 -19.73
N VAL A 20 1.18 -7.30 -21.06
CA VAL A 20 0.84 -6.19 -21.98
C VAL A 20 -0.64 -5.83 -21.86
N ILE A 21 -1.55 -6.81 -21.84
CA ILE A 21 -2.99 -6.57 -21.67
C ILE A 21 -3.27 -5.92 -20.31
N THR A 22 -2.70 -6.43 -19.22
CA THR A 22 -2.84 -5.84 -17.87
C THR A 22 -2.32 -4.40 -17.85
N LEU A 23 -1.16 -4.12 -18.45
CA LEU A 23 -0.59 -2.77 -18.52
C LEU A 23 -1.47 -1.82 -19.36
N VAL A 24 -2.03 -2.28 -20.48
CA VAL A 24 -2.92 -1.51 -21.34
C VAL A 24 -4.23 -1.17 -20.62
N ILE A 25 -4.82 -2.14 -19.92
CA ILE A 25 -6.02 -1.92 -19.09
C ILE A 25 -5.69 -0.90 -17.98
N TRP A 26 -4.56 -1.07 -17.30
CA TRP A 26 -4.12 -0.18 -16.23
C TRP A 26 -3.89 1.26 -16.70
N VAL A 27 -3.21 1.45 -17.83
CA VAL A 27 -2.98 2.78 -18.43
C VAL A 27 -4.29 3.43 -18.87
N SER A 28 -5.24 2.66 -19.38
CA SER A 28 -6.55 3.18 -19.80
C SER A 28 -7.39 3.64 -18.59
N PHE A 29 -7.11 3.11 -17.40
CA PHE A 29 -7.83 3.37 -16.15
C PHE A 29 -7.24 4.52 -15.30
N ARG A 30 -6.49 5.46 -15.91
CA ARG A 30 -5.80 6.58 -15.23
C ARG A 30 -6.62 7.27 -14.15
N VAL A 31 -7.93 7.47 -14.37
CA VAL A 31 -8.84 8.13 -13.41
C VAL A 31 -9.04 7.29 -12.13
N SER A 32 -9.32 5.99 -12.25
CA SER A 32 -9.51 5.15 -11.05
C SER A 32 -8.20 4.81 -10.35
N VAL A 33 -7.07 4.65 -11.06
CA VAL A 33 -5.78 4.40 -10.42
C VAL A 33 -5.32 5.59 -9.59
N LEU A 34 -5.52 6.83 -10.07
CA LEU A 34 -5.24 8.04 -9.30
C LEU A 34 -6.04 8.08 -8.00
N VAL A 35 -7.34 7.79 -8.06
CA VAL A 35 -8.21 7.72 -6.86
C VAL A 35 -7.79 6.57 -5.94
N PHE A 36 -7.41 5.42 -6.49
CA PHE A 36 -6.92 4.27 -5.72
C PHE A 36 -5.56 4.56 -5.06
N PHE A 37 -4.71 5.37 -5.68
CA PHE A 37 -3.46 5.84 -5.09
C PHE A 37 -3.73 6.90 -4.01
N GLN A 38 -4.69 7.81 -4.26
CA GLN A 38 -5.15 8.82 -3.31
C GLN A 38 -5.79 8.21 -2.07
N LEU A 39 -6.47 7.06 -2.21
CA LEU A 39 -7.05 6.27 -1.11
C LEU A 39 -6.03 5.29 -0.51
N GLY A 40 -5.12 4.75 -1.32
CA GLY A 40 -4.07 3.84 -0.91
C GLY A 40 -3.07 4.49 0.04
N SER A 41 -2.72 5.76 -0.19
CA SER A 41 -1.84 6.53 0.70
C SER A 41 -2.39 6.68 2.12
N PRO A 42 -3.64 7.15 2.34
CA PRO A 42 -4.23 7.21 3.67
C PRO A 42 -4.53 5.83 4.25
N LEU A 43 -4.93 4.84 3.45
CA LEU A 43 -5.10 3.47 3.93
C LEU A 43 -3.78 2.89 4.48
N TYR A 44 -2.68 3.08 3.77
CA TYR A 44 -1.36 2.63 4.22
C TYR A 44 -0.90 3.38 5.47
N GLY A 45 -1.16 4.68 5.56
CA GLY A 45 -0.92 5.48 6.76
C GLY A 45 -1.73 4.99 7.97
N ILE A 46 -3.01 4.68 7.79
CA ILE A 46 -3.89 4.14 8.84
C ILE A 46 -3.41 2.77 9.30
N VAL A 47 -3.12 1.85 8.38
CA VAL A 47 -2.59 0.51 8.70
C VAL A 47 -1.26 0.65 9.44
N SER A 48 -0.36 1.49 8.94
CA SER A 48 0.95 1.74 9.57
C SER A 48 0.83 2.37 10.97
N CYS A 49 -0.22 3.15 11.26
CA CYS A 49 -0.51 3.64 12.62
C CYS A 49 -1.17 2.58 13.52
N ILE A 50 -1.97 1.69 12.96
CA ILE A 50 -2.65 0.62 13.72
C ILE A 50 -1.66 -0.43 14.25
N ILE A 51 -0.66 -0.85 13.46
CA ILE A 51 0.37 -1.81 13.89
C ILE A 51 1.04 -1.40 15.22
N PRO A 52 1.67 -0.21 15.33
CA PRO A 52 2.33 0.21 16.55
C PRO A 52 1.35 0.51 17.68
N PHE A 53 0.14 1.02 17.39
CA PHE A 53 -0.89 1.23 18.40
C PHE A 53 -1.30 -0.09 19.06
N PHE A 54 -1.49 -1.13 18.24
CA PHE A 54 -1.80 -2.48 18.72
C PHE A 54 -0.63 -3.08 19.51
N LEU A 55 0.60 -2.92 19.04
CA LEU A 55 1.81 -3.36 19.73
C LEU A 55 1.98 -2.71 21.11
N ILE A 56 1.67 -1.42 21.22
CA ILE A 56 1.71 -0.66 22.47
C ILE A 56 0.59 -1.08 23.42
N TYR A 57 -0.61 -1.38 22.89
CA TYR A 57 -1.73 -1.87 23.68
C TYR A 57 -1.48 -3.27 24.25
N LYS A 58 -0.79 -4.13 23.50
CA LYS A 58 -0.55 -5.53 23.87
C LYS A 58 0.67 -5.73 24.78
N VAL A 59 1.59 -4.76 24.87
CA VAL A 59 2.88 -4.91 25.58
C VAL A 59 3.05 -3.84 26.66
N THR A 60 2.76 -4.19 27.92
CA THR A 60 2.82 -3.32 29.10
C THR A 60 4.22 -2.74 29.40
N GLN A 61 5.28 -3.40 28.92
CA GLN A 61 6.69 -2.99 29.14
C GLN A 61 7.07 -1.66 28.43
N LEU A 62 6.20 -1.13 27.57
CA LEU A 62 6.40 0.13 26.85
C LEU A 62 5.60 1.31 27.42
N GLU A 63 4.98 1.19 28.60
CA GLU A 63 4.15 2.26 29.18
C GLU A 63 4.90 3.59 29.37
N LYS A 64 6.20 3.54 29.66
CA LYS A 64 7.06 4.72 29.80
C LYS A 64 7.37 5.43 28.46
N LEU A 65 7.22 4.73 27.33
CA LEU A 65 7.37 5.25 25.97
C LEU A 65 6.01 5.49 25.27
N ARG A 66 4.90 5.06 25.89
CA ARG A 66 3.52 5.14 25.38
C ARG A 66 3.01 6.57 25.20
N GLY A 67 3.57 7.55 25.90
CA GLY A 67 3.19 8.96 25.71
C GLY A 67 3.80 9.56 24.45
N LEU A 68 5.12 9.78 24.46
CA LEU A 68 5.82 10.51 23.39
C LEU A 68 5.86 9.74 22.07
N LYS A 69 6.10 8.43 22.10
CA LYS A 69 6.28 7.64 20.87
C LYS A 69 4.95 7.43 20.14
N THR A 70 3.87 7.20 20.88
CA THR A 70 2.51 7.09 20.29
C THR A 70 2.09 8.42 19.69
N TRP A 71 2.38 9.55 20.35
CA TRP A 71 2.07 10.88 19.83
C TRP A 71 2.85 11.18 18.53
N LEU A 72 4.14 10.84 18.48
CA LEU A 72 4.96 10.98 17.26
C LEU A 72 4.43 10.11 16.11
N ILE A 73 4.04 8.87 16.39
CA ILE A 73 3.50 7.96 15.38
C ILE A 73 2.15 8.46 14.85
N LEU A 74 1.26 8.92 15.73
CA LEU A 74 -0.02 9.52 15.37
C LEU A 74 0.19 10.77 14.50
N LEU A 75 1.12 11.65 14.89
CA LEU A 75 1.48 12.86 14.15
C LEU A 75 2.02 12.51 12.76
N TYR A 76 2.89 11.52 12.66
CA TYR A 76 3.47 11.08 11.39
C TYR A 76 2.42 10.47 10.45
N GLY A 77 1.49 9.67 10.98
CA GLY A 77 0.37 9.11 10.22
C GLY A 77 -0.59 10.18 9.68
N ILE A 78 -0.91 11.18 10.50
CA ILE A 78 -1.74 12.32 10.08
C ILE A 78 -1.01 13.13 8.99
N LEU A 79 0.30 13.37 9.14
CA LEU A 79 1.13 14.09 8.17
C LEU A 79 1.22 13.35 6.82
N LEU A 80 1.33 12.01 6.84
CA LEU A 80 1.29 11.16 5.66
C LEU A 80 -0.08 11.18 4.96
N CYS A 81 -1.19 11.21 5.71
CA CYS A 81 -2.53 11.40 5.15
C CYS A 81 -2.73 12.80 4.55
N LEU A 82 -2.06 13.82 5.08
CA LEU A 82 -2.10 15.19 4.56
C LEU A 82 -1.19 15.41 3.33
N SER A 83 -0.23 14.52 3.09
CA SER A 83 0.66 14.60 1.92
C SER A 83 -0.07 14.68 0.56
N PRO A 84 -1.11 13.87 0.28
CA PRO A 84 -1.92 14.03 -0.93
C PRO A 84 -2.74 15.34 -0.98
N LEU A 85 -3.07 15.94 0.17
CA LEU A 85 -3.79 17.22 0.25
C LEU A 85 -2.87 18.42 -0.05
N LEU A 86 -1.63 18.37 0.41
CA LEU A 86 -0.61 19.38 0.08
C LEU A 86 -0.29 19.41 -1.42
N LYS A 87 -0.24 18.24 -2.06
CA LYS A 87 -0.06 18.09 -3.51
C LYS A 87 -1.26 18.54 -4.36
N LEU A 88 -2.41 18.80 -3.73
CA LEU A 88 -3.62 19.34 -4.36
C LEU A 88 -3.75 20.87 -4.19
N ILE A 89 -2.99 21.45 -3.25
CA ILE A 89 -2.99 22.89 -2.94
C ILE A 89 -1.90 23.66 -3.72
N GLU A 90 -0.86 22.94 -4.16
CA GLU A 90 0.20 23.41 -5.10
C GLU A 90 -0.19 23.10 -6.54
#